data_AF-A0A3D2Z7K3-F1
#
_entry.id   AF-A0A3D2Z7K3-F1
#
_cell.length_a   1.000
_cell.length_b   1.000
_cell.length_c   1.000
_cell.angle_alpha   90.00
_cell.angle_beta   90.00
_cell.angle_gamma   90.00
#
_symmetry.space_group_name_H-M   'P 1'
#
loop_
_entity.id
_entity.type
_entity.pdbx_description
1 polymer ?
#
loop_
_entity_poly.entity_id
_entity_poly.type
_entity_poly.pdbx_seq_one_letter_code
_entity_poly.pdbx_strand_id
1 'polypeptide(L)'
;MRRLIYCAGLLTLLCGAAVAEAPAGMVLYFQSGGEVYLLLAEHADSDRGWAGFGGGAMEGESVAQTAARKAQEESRGYFKAADLLKKIKKLEPVMDGDFASYFVEVPFVPVPWVMNHPIPADNDAYAERGTFAWIPYSAIENMLSEGIDRKKKYVIDPASLPKGSQTQWFWPIWLGNLRKAVVTKSLPW
;
A
#
# COMPACT_ATOMS: atom_id res chain seq x y z
N MET A 1 20.24 12.58 -68.19
CA MET A 1 19.27 11.48 -68.29
C MET A 1 18.89 11.00 -66.88
N ARG A 2 17.57 10.86 -66.65
CA ARG A 2 16.81 10.15 -65.58
C ARG A 2 17.62 9.47 -64.45
N ARG A 3 17.44 9.89 -63.17
CA ARG A 3 16.47 9.39 -62.15
C ARG A 3 16.60 7.90 -61.80
N LEU A 4 16.91 7.62 -60.52
CA LEU A 4 16.57 6.43 -59.70
C LEU A 4 16.90 6.81 -58.23
N ILE A 5 16.05 7.51 -57.48
CA ILE A 5 14.90 7.06 -56.67
C ILE A 5 15.25 5.95 -55.65
N TYR A 6 15.56 6.41 -54.44
CA TYR A 6 15.16 5.96 -53.10
C TYR A 6 14.82 4.47 -52.86
N CYS A 7 15.56 3.85 -51.93
CA CYS A 7 15.06 2.82 -51.02
C CYS A 7 15.73 3.04 -49.65
N ALA A 8 15.11 3.88 -48.81
CA ALA A 8 15.46 4.00 -47.40
C ALA A 8 14.18 3.77 -46.58
N GLY A 9 13.81 2.51 -46.41
CA GLY A 9 12.81 2.10 -45.42
C GLY A 9 13.52 1.90 -44.09
N LEU A 10 13.73 2.96 -43.33
CA LEU A 10 14.18 2.85 -41.95
C LEU A 10 12.95 2.63 -41.07
N LEU A 11 12.60 1.36 -40.84
CA LEU A 11 11.64 0.97 -39.81
C LEU A 11 12.32 1.15 -38.46
N THR A 12 12.13 2.30 -37.82
CA THR A 12 12.45 2.46 -36.40
C THR A 12 11.40 1.70 -35.59
N LEU A 13 11.70 0.46 -35.21
CA LEU A 13 11.02 -0.21 -34.11
C LEU A 13 11.22 0.63 -32.85
N LEU A 14 10.18 1.36 -32.46
CA LEU A 14 10.03 1.88 -31.10
C LEU A 14 9.87 0.68 -30.15
N CYS A 15 11.00 0.11 -29.72
CA CYS A 15 11.03 -0.65 -28.47
C CYS A 15 10.77 0.36 -27.34
N GLY A 16 9.49 0.57 -27.00
CA GLY A 16 9.14 1.21 -25.74
C GLY A 16 9.66 0.33 -24.63
N ALA A 17 10.74 0.75 -23.96
CA ALA A 17 11.14 0.14 -22.71
C ALA A 17 9.96 0.27 -21.75
N ALA A 18 9.37 -0.86 -21.35
CA ALA A 18 8.34 -0.87 -20.32
C ALA A 18 9.03 -0.52 -19.01
N VAL A 19 9.05 0.77 -18.65
CA VAL A 19 9.57 1.19 -17.35
C VAL A 19 8.52 0.80 -16.31
N ALA A 20 8.94 0.15 -15.21
CA ALA A 20 8.06 -0.04 -14.06
C ALA A 20 7.55 1.33 -13.58
N GLU A 21 6.25 1.47 -13.33
CA GLU A 21 5.70 2.72 -12.79
C GLU A 21 6.13 2.94 -11.31
N ALA A 22 5.56 3.95 -10.66
CA ALA A 22 5.89 4.35 -9.30
C ALA A 22 5.57 3.26 -8.24
N PRO A 23 6.32 3.20 -7.11
CA PRO A 23 5.94 2.38 -5.96
C PRO A 23 4.58 2.82 -5.42
N ALA A 24 3.80 1.86 -4.92
CA ALA A 24 2.42 2.14 -4.54
C ALA A 24 1.92 1.23 -3.42
N GLY A 25 0.85 1.68 -2.75
CA GLY A 25 0.24 0.97 -1.63
C GLY A 25 -1.24 1.29 -1.43
N MET A 26 -1.84 0.57 -0.48
CA MET A 26 -3.24 0.73 -0.09
C MET A 26 -3.36 0.85 1.43
N VAL A 27 -4.17 1.81 1.85
CA VAL A 27 -4.76 1.87 3.19
C VAL A 27 -6.15 1.26 3.10
N LEU A 28 -6.28 0.01 3.56
CA LEU A 28 -7.59 -0.65 3.65
C LEU A 28 -8.27 -0.20 4.93
N TYR A 29 -9.52 0.25 4.82
CA TYR A 29 -10.28 0.74 5.96
C TYR A 29 -11.72 0.26 5.96
N PHE A 30 -12.37 0.30 7.12
CA PHE A 30 -13.83 0.24 7.23
C PHE A 30 -14.31 1.31 8.21
N GLN A 31 -15.58 1.67 8.12
CA GLN A 31 -16.21 2.62 9.05
C GLN A 31 -17.25 1.90 9.92
N SER A 32 -17.29 2.22 11.21
CA SER A 32 -18.33 1.73 12.11
C SER A 32 -18.48 2.66 13.32
N GLY A 33 -19.72 2.95 13.71
CA GLY A 33 -19.99 3.76 14.90
C GLY A 33 -19.44 5.20 14.85
N GLY A 34 -19.23 5.77 13.66
CA GLY A 34 -18.61 7.08 13.48
C GLY A 34 -17.08 7.09 13.59
N GLU A 35 -16.44 5.92 13.67
CA GLU A 35 -15.00 5.75 13.70
C GLU A 35 -14.52 5.06 12.41
N VAL A 36 -13.29 5.40 11.99
CA VAL A 36 -12.60 4.74 10.87
C VAL A 36 -11.55 3.80 11.44
N TYR A 37 -11.50 2.58 10.94
CA TYR A 37 -10.52 1.58 11.34
C TYR A 37 -9.65 1.22 10.15
N LEU A 38 -8.33 1.29 10.35
CA LEU A 38 -7.34 0.95 9.32
C LEU A 38 -6.82 -0.46 9.56
N LEU A 39 -6.78 -1.29 8.52
CA LEU A 39 -6.12 -2.59 8.60
C LEU A 39 -4.63 -2.36 8.47
N LEU A 40 -3.91 -2.54 9.57
CA LEU A 40 -2.47 -2.41 9.63
C LEU A 40 -1.84 -3.75 9.96
N ALA A 41 -0.61 -3.92 9.52
CA ALA A 41 0.17 -5.11 9.80
C ALA A 41 1.59 -4.77 10.25
N GLU A 42 2.06 -5.54 11.22
CA GLU A 42 3.43 -5.57 11.67
C GLU A 42 4.32 -6.20 10.59
N HIS A 43 5.41 -5.54 10.23
CA HIS A 43 6.45 -6.16 9.40
C HIS A 43 7.07 -7.34 10.14
N ALA A 44 7.08 -8.51 9.53
CA ALA A 44 7.73 -9.69 10.10
C ALA A 44 9.26 -9.51 10.11
N ASP A 45 9.90 -9.98 11.19
CA ASP A 45 11.35 -10.02 11.36
C ASP A 45 12.06 -8.68 11.09
N SER A 46 11.40 -7.57 11.41
CA SER A 46 11.85 -6.22 11.09
C SER A 46 11.54 -5.22 12.20
N ASP A 47 12.39 -4.19 12.33
CA ASP A 47 12.18 -3.06 13.24
C ASP A 47 11.34 -1.93 12.63
N ARG A 48 10.86 -2.08 11.39
CA ARG A 48 10.05 -1.07 10.69
C ARG A 48 8.76 -0.75 11.43
N GLY A 49 8.18 -1.70 12.14
CA GLY A 49 6.92 -1.53 12.87
C GLY A 49 5.68 -1.73 11.99
N TRP A 50 4.57 -1.11 12.39
CA TRP A 50 3.24 -1.28 11.79
C TRP A 50 2.98 -0.31 10.65
N ALA A 51 2.35 -0.81 9.57
CA ALA A 51 1.96 0.02 8.42
C ALA A 51 0.77 -0.59 7.68
N GLY A 52 0.21 0.17 6.74
CA GLY A 52 -0.60 -0.37 5.65
C GLY A 52 0.26 -1.10 4.62
N PHE A 53 -0.34 -1.46 3.50
CA PHE A 53 0.29 -2.34 2.51
C PHE A 53 0.91 -1.56 1.36
N GLY A 54 2.07 -1.98 0.86
CA GLY A 54 2.68 -1.28 -0.28
C GLY A 54 4.16 -1.58 -0.48
N GLY A 55 4.63 -1.30 -1.70
CA GLY A 55 6.00 -1.61 -2.09
C GLY A 55 6.33 -1.20 -3.52
N GLY A 56 7.44 -1.73 -4.02
CA GLY A 56 7.95 -1.43 -5.36
C GLY A 56 7.06 -2.00 -6.47
N ALA A 57 7.06 -1.30 -7.61
CA ALA A 57 6.44 -1.74 -8.85
C ALA A 57 7.29 -2.83 -9.54
N MET A 58 6.64 -3.67 -10.33
CA MET A 58 7.31 -4.56 -11.28
C MET A 58 7.24 -3.99 -12.70
N GLU A 59 8.10 -4.49 -13.59
CA GLU A 59 8.12 -4.09 -14.99
C GLU A 59 6.73 -4.31 -15.64
N GLY A 60 6.19 -3.26 -16.26
CA GLY A 60 4.88 -3.30 -16.92
C GLY A 60 3.66 -3.20 -16.00
N GLU A 61 3.83 -3.06 -14.68
CA GLU A 61 2.72 -2.74 -13.77
C GLU A 61 2.38 -1.26 -13.79
N SER A 62 1.08 -0.95 -13.86
CA SER A 62 0.59 0.38 -13.51
C SER A 62 0.61 0.61 -11.99
N VAL A 63 0.62 1.87 -11.55
CA VAL A 63 0.53 2.26 -10.13
C VAL A 63 -0.64 1.57 -9.40
N ALA A 64 -1.80 1.45 -10.05
CA ALA A 64 -2.97 0.77 -9.48
C ALA A 64 -2.74 -0.75 -9.32
N GLN A 65 -2.06 -1.38 -10.29
CA GLN A 65 -1.71 -2.80 -10.24
C GLN A 65 -0.69 -3.07 -9.13
N THR A 66 0.35 -2.24 -9.01
CA THR A 66 1.33 -2.31 -7.92
C THR A 66 0.65 -2.25 -6.56
N ALA A 67 -0.21 -1.25 -6.34
CA ALA A 67 -0.92 -1.09 -5.07
C ALA A 67 -1.80 -2.31 -4.74
N ALA A 68 -2.55 -2.82 -5.73
CA ALA A 68 -3.46 -3.94 -5.53
C ALA A 68 -2.72 -5.26 -5.32
N ARG A 69 -1.61 -5.48 -6.04
CA ARG A 69 -0.75 -6.65 -5.86
C ARG A 69 -0.10 -6.64 -4.48
N LYS A 70 0.51 -5.53 -4.06
CA LYS A 70 1.14 -5.42 -2.73
C LYS A 70 0.13 -5.61 -1.61
N ALA A 71 -1.07 -5.05 -1.74
CA ALA A 71 -2.16 -5.30 -0.79
C ALA A 71 -2.59 -6.77 -0.77
N GLN A 72 -2.61 -7.46 -1.91
CA GLN A 72 -2.87 -8.90 -1.95
C GLN A 72 -1.77 -9.71 -1.27
N GLU A 73 -0.51 -9.50 -1.64
CA GLU A 73 0.66 -10.18 -1.06
C GLU A 73 0.66 -10.00 0.46
N GLU A 74 0.71 -8.75 0.92
CA GLU A 74 0.90 -8.42 2.33
C GLU A 74 -0.35 -8.64 3.19
N SER A 75 -1.53 -8.88 2.59
CA SER A 75 -2.70 -9.42 3.29
C SER A 75 -2.82 -10.94 3.21
N ARG A 76 -1.70 -11.62 2.91
CA ARG A 76 -1.61 -13.09 2.81
C ARG A 76 -2.53 -13.68 1.74
N GLY A 77 -2.91 -12.87 0.76
CA GLY A 77 -3.82 -13.23 -0.32
C GLY A 77 -5.29 -13.15 0.04
N TYR A 78 -5.65 -12.68 1.24
CA TYR A 78 -7.03 -12.57 1.69
C TYR A 78 -7.82 -11.57 0.82
N PHE A 79 -7.29 -10.36 0.64
CA PHE A 79 -7.86 -9.38 -0.28
C PHE A 79 -7.29 -9.58 -1.68
N LYS A 80 -8.15 -9.95 -2.65
CA LYS A 80 -7.70 -10.21 -4.02
C LYS A 80 -7.43 -8.91 -4.78
N ALA A 81 -6.29 -8.84 -5.47
CA ALA A 81 -5.89 -7.71 -6.28
C ALA A 81 -6.95 -7.34 -7.32
N ALA A 82 -7.59 -8.34 -7.95
CA ALA A 82 -8.65 -8.13 -8.93
C ALA A 82 -9.87 -7.39 -8.35
N ASP A 83 -10.22 -7.63 -7.09
CA ASP A 83 -11.35 -6.96 -6.45
C ASP A 83 -10.98 -5.57 -5.94
N LEU A 84 -9.74 -5.42 -5.45
CA LEU A 84 -9.18 -4.12 -5.09
C LEU A 84 -9.09 -3.19 -6.33
N LEU A 85 -8.62 -3.70 -7.47
CA LEU A 85 -8.56 -2.96 -8.74
C LEU A 85 -9.94 -2.46 -9.18
N LYS A 86 -10.99 -3.28 -9.03
CA LYS A 86 -12.36 -2.83 -9.33
C LYS A 86 -12.79 -1.66 -8.44
N LYS A 87 -12.43 -1.70 -7.15
CA LYS A 87 -12.74 -0.64 -6.18
C LYS A 87 -12.01 0.68 -6.48
N ILE A 88 -10.77 0.62 -6.96
CA ILE A 88 -9.95 1.82 -7.21
C ILE A 88 -10.01 2.36 -8.64
N LYS A 89 -10.78 1.74 -9.54
CA LYS A 89 -10.81 2.07 -10.99
C LYS A 89 -11.01 3.55 -11.33
N LYS A 90 -11.64 4.32 -10.44
CA LYS A 90 -11.93 5.76 -10.62
C LYS A 90 -11.34 6.63 -9.52
N LEU A 91 -10.46 6.07 -8.69
CA LEU A 91 -9.80 6.81 -7.63
C LEU A 91 -8.45 7.27 -8.15
N GLU A 92 -8.11 8.51 -7.81
CA GLU A 92 -6.75 9.01 -7.97
C GLU A 92 -5.97 8.72 -6.68
N PRO A 93 -4.72 8.24 -6.76
CA PRO A 93 -3.91 8.05 -5.57
C PRO A 93 -3.45 9.39 -4.99
N VAL A 94 -3.20 9.40 -3.68
CA VAL A 94 -2.46 10.48 -3.03
C VAL A 94 -0.97 10.23 -3.23
N MET A 95 -0.27 11.19 -3.84
CA MET A 95 1.17 11.10 -4.10
C MET A 95 1.98 11.77 -2.97
N ASP A 96 2.94 11.03 -2.39
CA ASP A 96 4.01 11.57 -1.55
C ASP A 96 5.37 11.26 -2.18
N GLY A 97 5.95 12.25 -2.86
CA GLY A 97 7.10 12.01 -3.74
C GLY A 97 6.71 11.09 -4.90
N ASP A 98 7.42 9.97 -5.03
CA ASP A 98 7.15 8.92 -6.02
C ASP A 98 6.19 7.84 -5.51
N PHE A 99 5.82 7.84 -4.23
CA PHE A 99 4.94 6.82 -3.66
C PHE A 99 3.46 7.19 -3.80
N ALA A 100 2.66 6.29 -4.38
CA ALA A 100 1.22 6.45 -4.55
C ALA A 100 0.41 5.69 -3.49
N SER A 101 -0.52 6.35 -2.82
CA SER A 101 -1.39 5.74 -1.81
C SER A 101 -2.86 5.76 -2.23
N TYR A 102 -3.50 4.60 -2.30
CA TYR A 102 -4.95 4.48 -2.42
C TYR A 102 -5.61 4.24 -1.06
N PHE A 103 -6.78 4.83 -0.86
CA PHE A 103 -7.61 4.61 0.33
C PHE A 103 -8.83 3.80 -0.10
N VAL A 104 -8.98 2.59 0.44
CA VAL A 104 -9.97 1.62 -0.06
C VAL A 104 -10.84 1.12 1.07
N GLU A 105 -12.13 1.42 0.97
CA GLU A 105 -13.12 0.86 1.90
C GLU A 105 -13.36 -0.62 1.59
N VAL A 106 -13.23 -1.45 2.62
CA VAL A 106 -13.48 -2.89 2.58
C VAL A 106 -14.44 -3.29 3.70
N PRO A 107 -15.18 -4.40 3.56
CA PRO A 107 -15.95 -4.93 4.68
C PRO A 107 -15.05 -5.24 5.87
N PHE A 108 -15.56 -5.05 7.09
CA PHE A 108 -14.91 -5.58 8.28
C PHE A 108 -14.71 -7.10 8.14
N VAL A 109 -13.52 -7.55 8.50
CA VAL A 109 -13.20 -8.98 8.58
C VAL A 109 -12.47 -9.27 9.89
N PRO A 110 -12.74 -10.41 10.55
CA PRO A 110 -11.96 -10.83 11.70
C PRO A 110 -10.50 -10.99 11.32
N VAL A 111 -9.60 -10.34 12.07
CA VAL A 111 -8.13 -10.46 11.90
C VAL A 111 -7.66 -11.91 11.80
N PRO A 112 -8.15 -12.87 12.62
CA PRO A 112 -7.75 -14.27 12.50
C PRO A 112 -8.02 -14.88 11.11
N TRP A 113 -8.99 -14.37 10.34
CA TRP A 113 -9.26 -14.87 8.99
C TRP A 113 -8.20 -14.42 7.99
N VAL A 114 -7.68 -13.20 8.15
CA VAL A 114 -6.55 -12.70 7.35
C VAL A 114 -5.28 -13.44 7.74
N MET A 115 -4.98 -13.53 9.05
CA MET A 115 -3.79 -14.19 9.57
C MET A 115 -3.71 -15.68 9.19
N ASN A 116 -4.84 -16.38 9.21
CA ASN A 116 -4.88 -17.81 8.88
C ASN A 116 -5.13 -18.09 7.40
N HIS A 117 -5.21 -17.06 6.55
CA HIS A 117 -5.34 -17.28 5.11
C HIS A 117 -4.08 -18.00 4.60
N PRO A 118 -4.21 -19.12 3.85
CA PRO A 118 -3.07 -19.83 3.30
C PRO A 118 -2.29 -18.95 2.33
N ILE A 119 -0.97 -18.91 2.51
CA ILE A 119 -0.07 -18.25 1.56
C ILE A 119 0.29 -19.24 0.44
N PRO A 120 0.48 -18.78 -0.81
CA PRO A 120 1.02 -19.63 -1.87
C PRO A 120 2.38 -20.22 -1.48
N ALA A 121 2.63 -21.48 -1.86
CA ALA A 121 3.94 -22.09 -1.68
C ALA A 121 5.00 -21.30 -2.45
N ASP A 122 6.22 -21.23 -1.90
CA ASP A 122 7.39 -20.61 -2.52
C ASP A 122 7.24 -19.12 -2.89
N ASN A 123 6.41 -18.37 -2.15
CA ASN A 123 6.26 -16.92 -2.33
C ASN A 123 6.35 -16.18 -0.99
N ASP A 124 7.54 -15.69 -0.67
CA ASP A 124 7.88 -14.98 0.57
C ASP A 124 7.25 -13.59 0.68
N ALA A 125 6.85 -12.97 -0.44
CA ALA A 125 6.14 -11.68 -0.44
C ALA A 125 4.84 -11.74 0.39
N TYR A 126 4.22 -12.93 0.49
CA TYR A 126 3.02 -13.15 1.29
C TYR A 126 3.29 -13.33 2.79
N ALA A 127 4.56 -13.44 3.18
CA ALA A 127 5.02 -13.61 4.56
C ALA A 127 5.70 -12.34 5.12
N GLU A 128 5.80 -11.25 4.34
CA GLU A 128 6.39 -9.96 4.77
C GLU A 128 5.68 -9.35 6.01
N ARG A 129 4.43 -9.76 6.27
CA ARG A 129 3.60 -9.30 7.37
C ARG A 129 3.24 -10.45 8.32
N GLY A 130 3.41 -10.21 9.62
CA GLY A 130 3.16 -11.21 10.66
C GLY A 130 1.80 -11.00 11.34
N THR A 131 1.71 -9.93 12.13
CA THR A 131 0.55 -9.64 12.97
C THR A 131 -0.32 -8.56 12.33
N PHE A 132 -1.65 -8.69 12.43
CA PHE A 132 -2.61 -7.75 11.83
C PHE A 132 -3.54 -7.16 12.89
N ALA A 133 -4.01 -5.95 12.67
CA ALA A 133 -4.95 -5.27 13.58
C ALA A 133 -5.80 -4.25 12.82
N TRP A 134 -7.06 -4.13 13.25
CA TRP A 134 -7.88 -2.97 12.92
C TRP A 134 -7.59 -1.88 13.94
N ILE A 135 -6.80 -0.88 13.56
CA ILE A 135 -6.40 0.22 14.44
C ILE A 135 -7.30 1.42 14.16
N PRO A 136 -7.97 1.99 15.18
CA PRO A 136 -8.82 3.16 14.98
C PRO A 136 -7.99 4.36 14.53
N TYR A 137 -8.50 5.13 13.58
CA TYR A 137 -7.81 6.30 13.03
C TYR A 137 -7.55 7.35 14.11
N SER A 138 -8.46 7.50 15.08
CA SER A 138 -8.28 8.36 16.25
C SER A 138 -7.01 8.05 17.07
N ALA A 139 -6.50 6.81 17.06
CA ALA A 139 -5.24 6.46 17.71
C ALA A 139 -3.99 6.99 16.97
N ILE A 140 -4.15 7.44 15.72
CA ILE A 140 -3.08 7.89 14.83
C ILE A 140 -3.18 9.40 14.56
N GLU A 141 -4.39 9.94 14.50
CA GLU A 141 -4.71 11.30 14.04
C GLU A 141 -3.81 12.38 14.64
N ASN A 142 -3.63 12.37 15.97
CA ASN A 142 -2.80 13.35 16.67
C ASN A 142 -1.34 13.36 16.15
N MET A 143 -0.81 12.20 15.76
CA MET A 143 0.57 12.08 15.25
C MET A 143 0.74 12.68 13.86
N LEU A 144 -0.33 12.84 13.09
CA LEU A 144 -0.32 13.34 11.72
C LEU A 144 -0.39 14.87 11.66
N SER A 145 -0.66 15.54 12.78
CA SER A 145 -0.77 17.00 12.88
C SER A 145 0.57 17.73 12.62
N GLU A 146 1.68 17.13 13.05
CA GLU A 146 3.04 17.66 12.89
C GLU A 146 3.82 16.92 11.80
N GLY A 147 4.98 17.44 11.41
CA GLY A 147 5.87 16.74 10.47
C GLY A 147 6.35 15.40 11.02
N ILE A 148 6.48 14.40 10.15
CA ILE A 148 6.94 13.06 10.54
C ILE A 148 8.47 13.00 10.53
N ASP A 149 9.07 12.79 11.70
CA ASP A 149 10.50 12.51 11.85
C ASP A 149 10.78 11.03 11.59
N ARG A 150 11.52 10.76 10.51
CA ARG A 150 11.86 9.38 10.09
C ARG A 150 12.70 8.61 11.10
N LYS A 151 13.32 9.27 12.08
CA LYS A 151 14.13 8.63 13.14
C LYS A 151 13.34 8.37 14.43
N LYS A 152 12.14 8.96 14.57
CA LYS A 152 11.31 8.82 15.76
C LYS A 152 10.46 7.55 15.69
N LYS A 153 10.30 6.86 16.83
CA LYS A 153 9.30 5.80 17.00
C LYS A 153 7.96 6.42 17.41
N TYR A 154 6.95 6.26 16.56
CA TYR A 154 5.59 6.74 16.81
C TYR A 154 4.81 5.64 17.51
N VAL A 155 4.80 5.66 18.84
CA VAL A 155 4.29 4.58 19.68
C VAL A 155 2.78 4.43 19.54
N ILE A 156 2.33 3.20 19.31
CA ILE A 156 0.92 2.82 19.25
C ILE A 156 0.46 2.51 20.67
N ASP A 157 -0.75 2.94 21.02
CA ASP A 157 -1.38 2.51 22.28
C ASP A 157 -1.41 0.96 22.32
N PRO A 158 -0.78 0.32 23.32
CA PRO A 158 -0.80 -1.14 23.46
C PRO A 158 -2.21 -1.74 23.49
N ALA A 159 -3.23 -0.98 23.93
CA ALA A 159 -4.62 -1.43 23.90
C ALA A 159 -5.16 -1.63 22.47
N SER A 160 -4.55 -1.00 21.47
CA SER A 160 -4.88 -1.14 20.05
C SER A 160 -4.12 -2.29 19.36
N LEU A 161 -3.20 -2.95 20.07
CA LEU A 161 -2.37 -4.02 19.52
C LEU A 161 -2.79 -5.40 20.04
N PRO A 162 -2.77 -6.44 19.20
CA PRO A 162 -2.99 -7.80 19.64
C PRO A 162 -1.86 -8.27 20.55
N LYS A 163 -2.15 -9.23 21.44
CA LYS A 163 -1.11 -9.84 22.28
C LYS A 163 -0.06 -10.53 21.42
N GLY A 164 1.21 -10.32 21.74
CA GLY A 164 2.34 -10.96 21.06
C GLY A 164 2.93 -10.16 19.90
N SER A 165 2.49 -8.92 19.66
CA SER A 165 3.17 -8.00 18.72
C SER A 165 4.64 -7.81 19.12
N GLN A 166 5.53 -7.82 18.13
CA GLN A 166 6.98 -7.68 18.33
C GLN A 166 7.43 -6.22 18.48
N THR A 167 6.64 -5.31 17.94
CA THR A 167 6.86 -3.87 17.85
C THR A 167 5.59 -3.15 18.27
N GLN A 168 5.78 -1.91 18.74
CA GLN A 168 4.69 -1.07 19.25
C GLN A 168 4.77 0.35 18.69
N TRP A 169 5.24 0.48 17.44
CA TRP A 169 5.34 1.76 16.75
C TRP A 169 4.90 1.63 15.30
N PHE A 170 4.37 2.72 14.76
CA PHE A 170 4.14 2.83 13.32
C PHE A 170 5.45 3.03 12.58
N TRP A 171 5.49 2.56 11.33
CA TRP A 171 6.58 2.83 10.42
C TRP A 171 6.56 4.30 9.99
N PRO A 172 7.61 5.11 10.26
CA PRO A 172 7.57 6.55 10.00
C PRO A 172 7.41 6.92 8.52
N ILE A 173 7.91 6.09 7.60
CA ILE A 173 7.73 6.33 6.16
C ILE A 173 6.24 6.21 5.79
N TRP A 174 5.57 5.14 6.25
CA TRP A 174 4.15 4.97 6.00
C TRP A 174 3.31 6.07 6.68
N LEU A 175 3.65 6.50 7.90
CA LEU A 175 3.00 7.65 8.52
C LEU A 175 3.15 8.93 7.71
N GLY A 176 4.31 9.16 7.08
CA GLY A 176 4.52 10.27 6.15
C GLY A 176 3.52 10.23 4.99
N ASN A 177 3.39 9.06 4.35
CA ASN A 177 2.45 8.85 3.24
C ASN A 177 0.99 9.07 3.68
N LEU A 178 0.59 8.55 4.84
CA LEU A 178 -0.76 8.79 5.39
C LEU A 178 -0.99 10.26 5.71
N ARG A 179 0.00 10.92 6.32
CA ARG A 179 -0.05 12.36 6.63
C ARG A 179 -0.24 13.19 5.36
N LYS A 180 0.35 12.77 4.23
CA LYS A 180 0.18 13.48 2.96
C LYS A 180 -1.31 13.64 2.62
N ALA A 181 -2.11 12.58 2.81
CA ALA A 181 -3.56 12.64 2.59
C ALA A 181 -4.30 13.53 3.59
N VAL A 182 -3.84 13.61 4.84
CA VAL A 182 -4.38 14.56 5.83
C VAL A 182 -4.15 16.01 5.38
N VAL A 183 -2.91 16.36 5.03
CA VAL A 183 -2.57 17.76 4.69
C VAL A 183 -3.18 18.21 3.36
N THR A 184 -3.41 17.27 2.43
CA THR A 184 -4.09 17.56 1.16
C THR A 184 -5.61 17.42 1.24
N LYS A 185 -6.17 17.08 2.42
CA LYS A 185 -7.61 16.84 2.62
C LYS A 185 -8.16 15.80 1.64
N SER A 186 -7.40 14.72 1.46
CA SER A 186 -7.69 13.65 0.50
C SER A 186 -8.07 12.33 1.19
N LEU A 187 -8.22 12.33 2.51
CA LEU A 187 -8.84 11.20 3.20
C LEU A 187 -10.32 11.11 2.77
N PRO A 188 -10.84 9.91 2.49
CA PRO A 188 -12.21 9.71 2.03
C PRO A 188 -13.27 9.73 3.15
N TRP A 189 -12.89 10.07 4.38
CA TRP A 189 -13.75 10.19 5.55
C TRP A 189 -13.61 11.58 6.19
#